data_AF-A0A0G0EJJ9-F1
#
_entry.id   AF-A0A0G0EJJ9-F1
#
_cell.length_a   1.000
_cell.length_b   1.000
_cell.length_c   1.000
_cell.angle_alpha   90.00
_cell.angle_beta   90.00
_cell.angle_gamma   90.00
#
_symmetry.space_group_name_H-M   'P 1'
#
loop_
_entity.id
_entity.type
_entity.pdbx_description
1 polymer ?
#
loop_
_entity_poly.entity_id
_entity_poly.type
_entity_poly.pdbx_seq_one_letter_code
_entity_poly.pdbx_strand_id
1 'polypeptide(L)'
;MKNLLNKFLNISVDKYYRMNDAELEVEASKWKIRSYGNSNGSIERQIIINALLEKENANNSRYATMISILAILISIFSLILK
;
A
#
# COMPACT_ATOMS: atom_id res chain seq x y z
N MET A 1 -5.28 2.01 -24.08
CA MET A 1 -4.73 2.50 -22.78
C MET A 1 -5.45 1.95 -21.53
N LYS A 2 -6.74 1.62 -21.55
CA LYS A 2 -7.46 1.09 -20.36
C LYS A 2 -6.91 -0.25 -19.80
N ASN A 3 -6.29 -1.09 -20.64
CA ASN A 3 -5.80 -2.41 -20.21
C ASN A 3 -4.46 -2.40 -19.45
N LEU A 4 -3.61 -1.38 -19.64
CA LEU A 4 -2.32 -1.30 -18.94
C LEU A 4 -2.50 -0.81 -17.51
N LEU A 5 -3.32 0.24 -17.32
CA LEU A 5 -3.69 0.74 -15.99
C LEU A 5 -4.28 -0.36 -15.11
N ASN A 6 -5.20 -1.17 -15.64
CA ASN A 6 -5.79 -2.29 -14.90
C ASN A 6 -4.81 -3.41 -14.57
N LYS A 7 -3.76 -3.62 -15.38
CA LYS A 7 -2.70 -4.58 -15.04
C LYS A 7 -1.84 -4.07 -13.89
N PHE A 8 -1.44 -2.80 -13.91
CA PHE A 8 -0.62 -2.22 -12.85
C PHE A 8 -1.38 -2.05 -11.53
N LEU A 9 -2.67 -1.68 -11.57
CA LEU A 9 -3.53 -1.60 -10.40
C LEU A 9 -3.83 -2.96 -9.77
N ASN A 10 -3.99 -4.02 -10.58
CA ASN A 10 -4.23 -5.36 -10.03
C ASN A 10 -2.98 -6.03 -9.46
N ILE A 11 -1.77 -5.65 -9.87
CA ILE A 11 -0.54 -6.29 -9.36
C ILE A 11 -0.35 -6.04 -7.87
N SER A 12 -0.70 -4.85 -7.34
CA SER A 12 -0.52 -4.58 -5.90
C SER A 12 -1.59 -5.28 -5.05
N VAL A 13 -2.83 -5.32 -5.53
CA VAL A 13 -3.95 -5.92 -4.78
C VAL A 13 -3.82 -7.44 -4.74
N ASP A 14 -3.47 -8.07 -5.85
CA ASP A 14 -3.39 -9.53 -6.00
C ASP A 14 -2.23 -10.14 -5.18
N LYS A 15 -1.23 -9.35 -4.76
CA LYS A 15 -0.10 -9.80 -3.94
C LYS A 15 -0.56 -10.47 -2.63
N TYR A 16 -1.45 -9.82 -1.87
CA TYR A 16 -1.90 -10.35 -0.57
C TYR A 16 -2.90 -11.49 -0.72
N TYR A 17 -3.71 -11.49 -1.78
CA TYR A 17 -4.66 -12.60 -2.03
C TYR A 17 -3.95 -13.92 -2.38
N ARG A 18 -2.73 -13.85 -2.92
CA ARG A 18 -1.90 -15.02 -3.27
C ARG A 18 -1.05 -15.57 -2.12
N MET A 19 -0.88 -14.83 -1.03
CA MET A 19 -0.07 -15.25 0.12
C MET A 19 -0.79 -16.31 0.96
N ASN A 20 -0.09 -17.26 1.56
CA ASN A 20 -0.71 -18.13 2.57
C ASN A 20 -0.93 -17.38 3.91
N ASP A 21 -1.66 -17.97 4.85
CA ASP A 21 -2.00 -17.28 6.11
C ASP A 21 -0.76 -16.94 6.95
N ALA A 22 0.25 -17.81 6.98
CA ALA A 22 1.50 -17.54 7.68
C ALA A 22 2.28 -16.36 7.06
N GLU A 23 2.30 -16.26 5.73
CA GLU A 23 2.90 -15.14 5.01
C GLU A 23 2.17 -13.83 5.28
N LEU A 24 0.83 -13.88 5.33
CA LEU A 24 0.00 -12.73 5.67
C LEU A 24 0.27 -12.24 7.09
N GLU A 25 0.41 -13.15 8.06
CA GLU A 25 0.74 -12.79 9.44
C GLU A 25 2.14 -12.20 9.57
N VAL A 26 3.13 -12.77 8.89
CA VAL A 26 4.50 -12.23 8.86
C VAL A 26 4.50 -10.82 8.30
N GLU A 27 3.77 -10.58 7.21
CA GLU A 27 3.67 -9.26 6.60
C GLU A 27 2.90 -8.28 7.49
N ALA A 28 1.77 -8.69 8.08
CA ALA A 28 1.01 -7.90 9.05
C ALA A 28 1.86 -7.51 10.27
N SER A 29 2.69 -8.44 10.75
CA SER A 29 3.60 -8.24 11.87
C SER A 29 4.65 -7.17 11.59
N LYS A 30 5.23 -7.13 10.38
CA LYS A 30 6.16 -6.04 9.96
C LYS A 30 5.53 -4.66 10.11
N TRP A 31 4.23 -4.57 9.84
CA TRP A 31 3.46 -3.33 9.93
C TRP A 31 2.80 -3.12 11.30
N LYS A 32 3.07 -3.99 12.28
CA LYS A 32 2.47 -3.98 13.63
C LYS A 32 0.93 -4.03 13.62
N ILE A 33 0.34 -4.65 12.60
CA ILE A 33 -1.08 -4.95 12.54
C ILE A 33 -1.29 -6.19 13.43
N ARG A 34 -2.16 -6.10 14.45
CA ARG A 34 -2.36 -7.17 15.45
C ARG A 34 -3.83 -7.54 15.71
N SER A 35 -4.77 -6.81 15.11
CA SER A 35 -6.20 -6.94 15.38
C SER A 35 -6.93 -7.56 14.20
N TYR A 36 -6.74 -8.86 14.00
CA TYR A 36 -7.35 -9.62 12.90
C TYR A 36 -7.83 -11.02 13.32
N GLY A 37 -7.81 -11.32 14.62
CA GLY A 37 -8.41 -12.53 15.18
C GLY A 37 -9.87 -12.28 15.54
N ASN A 38 -10.73 -13.26 15.26
CA ASN A 38 -12.14 -13.22 15.69
C ASN A 38 -12.32 -13.74 17.12
N SER A 39 -13.55 -13.66 17.62
CA SER A 39 -13.93 -14.16 18.96
C SER A 39 -13.74 -15.67 19.16
N ASN A 40 -13.53 -16.43 18.08
CA ASN A 40 -13.30 -17.87 18.10
C ASN A 40 -11.79 -18.24 18.02
N GLY A 41 -10.90 -17.24 18.05
CA GLY A 41 -9.46 -17.45 17.96
C GLY A 41 -8.97 -17.83 16.55
N SER A 42 -9.84 -17.77 15.52
CA SER A 42 -9.42 -17.96 14.13
C SER A 42 -9.08 -16.62 13.47
N ILE A 43 -8.09 -16.69 12.59
CA ILE A 43 -7.58 -15.54 11.84
C ILE A 43 -8.59 -15.19 10.75
N GLU A 44 -9.06 -13.94 10.74
CA GLU A 44 -9.83 -13.43 9.62
C GLU A 44 -8.89 -12.91 8.53
N ARG A 45 -8.55 -13.81 7.62
CA ARG A 45 -7.68 -13.54 6.47
C ARG A 45 -8.06 -12.26 5.72
N GLN A 46 -9.36 -12.03 5.49
CA GLN A 46 -9.84 -10.84 4.78
C GLN A 46 -9.55 -9.55 5.55
N ILE A 47 -9.60 -9.57 6.89
CA ILE A 47 -9.25 -8.41 7.72
C ILE A 47 -7.76 -8.09 7.58
N ILE A 48 -6.88 -9.09 7.61
CA ILE A 48 -5.43 -8.89 7.41
C ILE A 48 -5.18 -8.24 6.05
N ILE A 49 -5.75 -8.82 4.98
CA ILE A 49 -5.56 -8.34 3.61
C ILE A 49 -6.04 -6.88 3.49
N ASN A 50 -7.21 -6.56 4.01
CA ASN A 50 -7.75 -5.19 3.96
C ASN A 50 -6.84 -4.22 4.72
N ALA A 51 -6.36 -4.58 5.91
CA ALA A 51 -5.49 -3.73 6.71
C ALA A 51 -4.12 -3.50 6.03
N LEU A 52 -3.56 -4.52 5.38
CA LEU A 52 -2.32 -4.41 4.60
C LEU A 52 -2.51 -3.49 3.38
N LEU A 53 -3.62 -3.64 2.65
CA LEU A 53 -3.96 -2.79 1.50
C LEU A 53 -4.14 -1.33 1.91
N GLU A 54 -4.86 -1.08 3.00
CA GLU A 54 -5.07 0.28 3.51
C GLU A 54 -3.74 0.94 3.90
N LYS A 55 -2.86 0.19 4.56
CA LYS A 55 -1.52 0.67 4.93
C LYS A 55 -0.67 1.00 3.72
N GLU A 56 -0.67 0.14 2.70
CA GLU A 56 0.08 0.37 1.46
C GLU A 56 -0.45 1.57 0.70
N ASN A 57 -1.77 1.72 0.62
CA ASN A 57 -2.40 2.89 0.02
C ASN A 57 -2.03 4.19 0.76
N ALA A 58 -2.04 4.16 2.10
CA ALA A 58 -1.63 5.30 2.91
C ALA A 58 -0.15 5.69 2.68
N ASN A 59 0.73 4.69 2.54
CA ASN A 59 2.14 4.93 2.21
C ASN A 59 2.29 5.52 0.80
N ASN A 60 1.61 4.95 -0.20
CA ASN A 60 1.65 5.46 -1.57
C ASN A 60 1.15 6.92 -1.65
N SER A 61 0.09 7.25 -0.93
CA SER A 61 -0.42 8.63 -0.85
C SER A 61 0.61 9.59 -0.23
N ARG A 62 1.31 9.17 0.83
CA ARG A 62 2.41 9.96 1.44
C ARG A 62 3.57 10.17 0.46
N TYR A 63 4.00 9.13 -0.25
CA TYR A 63 5.06 9.26 -1.26
C TYR A 63 4.64 10.16 -2.42
N ALA A 64 3.41 10.01 -2.93
CA ALA A 64 2.88 10.88 -3.98
C ALA A 64 2.87 12.35 -3.56
N THR A 65 2.52 12.62 -2.29
CA THR A 65 2.55 13.97 -1.72
C THR A 65 3.99 14.50 -1.67
N MET A 66 4.94 13.69 -1.18
CA MET A 66 6.35 14.08 -1.10
C MET A 66 6.97 14.38 -2.47
N ILE A 67 6.67 13.54 -3.47
CA ILE A 67 7.09 13.76 -4.86
C ILE A 67 6.51 15.06 -5.42
N SER A 68 5.23 15.34 -5.12
CA SER A 68 4.57 16.58 -5.57
C SER A 68 5.25 17.82 -4.98
N ILE A 69 5.65 17.79 -3.70
CA ILE A 69 6.40 18.89 -3.07
C ILE A 69 7.77 19.09 -3.75
N LEU A 70 8.50 18.01 -4.01
CA LEU A 70 9.78 18.05 -4.73
C LEU A 70 9.63 18.64 -6.14
N ALA A 71 8.59 18.26 -6.87
CA ALA A 71 8.31 18.78 -8.20
C ALA A 71 8.05 20.30 -8.18
N ILE A 72 7.31 20.79 -7.17
CA ILE A 72 7.10 22.23 -6.96
C ILE A 72 8.42 22.95 -6.69
N LEU A 73 9.27 22.40 -5.82
CA LEU A 73 10.58 22.99 -5.52
C LEU A 73 11.46 23.08 -6.77
N ILE A 74 11.57 22.00 -7.55
CA ILE A 74 12.33 21.98 -8.81
C ILE A 74 11.77 23.02 -9.79
N SER A 75 10.46 23.14 -9.88
CA SER A 75 9.80 24.13 -10.76
C SER A 75 10.16 25.56 -10.36
N ILE A 76 10.19 25.87 -9.05
CA ILE A 76 10.58 27.19 -8.54
C ILE A 76 12.08 27.45 -8.81
N PHE A 77 12.95 26.48 -8.51
CA PHE A 77 14.39 26.60 -8.78
C PHE A 77 14.68 26.82 -10.27
N SER A 78 13.99 26.09 -11.15
CA SER A 78 14.12 26.25 -12.60
C SER A 78 13.68 27.64 -13.08
N LEU A 79 12.80 28.33 -12.35
CA LEU A 79 12.31 29.66 -12.72
C LEU A 79 13.26 30.76 -12.23
N ILE A 80 13.95 30.55 -11.10
CA ILE A 80 14.93 31.49 -10.53
C ILE A 80 16.29 31.38 -11.22
N LEU A 81 16.72 30.17 -11.63
CA LEU A 81 17.98 29.94 -12.34
C LEU A 81 17.92 30.24 -13.85
N LYS A 82 16.77 30.71 -14.33
CA LYS A 82 16.58 31.15 -15.71
C LYS A 82 16.87 32.64 -15.82
#